data_AF-A0A368G1V6-F1
#
_entry.id   AF-A0A368G1V6-F1
#
_cell.length_a   1.000
_cell.length_b   1.000
_cell.length_c   1.000
_cell.angle_alpha   90.00
_cell.angle_beta   90.00
_cell.angle_gamma   90.00
#
_symmetry.space_group_name_H-M   'P 1'
#
loop_
_entity.id
_entity.type
_entity.pdbx_description
1 polymer ?
#
loop_
_entity_poly.entity_id
_entity_poly.type
_entity_poly.pdbx_seq_one_letter_code
_entity_poly.pdbx_strand_id
1 'polypeptide(L)'
;MILQGTGWVRDIWITDSRWSPERDFMLHGMKESDRSSFPDGLFSRMRSLVSSRFRWYPPLTKDLDLQQCSTGNVEWHYDMRLRVPRATVEERLREMARTVELERWSALGRVKDYL
;
A
#
# COMPACT_ATOMS: atom_id res chain seq x y z
N MET A 1 10.66 -24.26 -19.96
CA MET A 1 11.04 -22.99 -19.32
C MET A 1 9.90 -22.59 -18.40
N ILE A 2 10.10 -22.57 -17.08
CA ILE A 2 9.07 -22.14 -16.12
C ILE A 2 9.22 -20.63 -15.95
N LEU A 3 8.21 -19.86 -16.36
CA LEU A 3 8.13 -18.42 -16.07
C LEU A 3 7.82 -18.24 -14.59
N GLN A 4 8.76 -17.67 -13.84
CA GLN A 4 8.51 -17.26 -12.45
C GLN A 4 7.80 -15.90 -12.46
N GLY A 5 6.68 -15.80 -11.76
CA GLY A 5 6.01 -14.52 -11.53
C GLY A 5 6.90 -13.60 -10.69
N THR A 6 7.12 -12.37 -11.16
CA THR A 6 7.90 -11.34 -10.46
C THR A 6 7.02 -10.37 -9.64
N GLY A 7 5.72 -10.65 -9.61
CA GLY A 7 4.72 -9.85 -8.90
C GLY A 7 4.66 -10.21 -7.42
N TRP A 8 4.50 -9.20 -6.58
CA TRP A 8 4.51 -9.34 -5.13
C TRP A 8 3.14 -9.04 -4.52
N VAL A 9 2.80 -9.76 -3.45
CA VAL A 9 1.72 -9.39 -2.53
C VAL A 9 2.26 -8.39 -1.52
N ARG A 10 1.53 -7.31 -1.22
CA ARG A 10 1.99 -6.28 -0.28
C ARG A 10 0.85 -5.58 0.45
N ASP A 11 1.09 -5.27 1.72
CA ASP A 11 0.23 -4.44 2.54
C ASP A 11 0.08 -3.03 1.91
N ILE A 12 -1.16 -2.63 1.67
CA ILE A 12 -1.51 -1.42 0.93
C ILE A 12 -1.07 -0.14 1.65
N TRP A 13 -1.05 -0.17 2.99
CA TRP A 13 -0.70 0.99 3.82
C TRP A 13 0.77 1.39 3.72
N ILE A 14 1.67 0.47 3.36
CA ILE A 14 3.12 0.70 3.31
C ILE A 14 3.50 1.85 2.35
N THR A 15 2.73 1.99 1.27
CA THR A 15 2.98 2.97 0.20
C THR A 15 1.88 4.01 0.08
N ASP A 16 1.13 4.28 1.15
CA ASP A 16 -0.05 5.16 1.10
C ASP A 16 -1.03 4.73 -0.01
N SER A 17 -1.23 3.42 -0.18
CA SER A 17 -2.07 2.82 -1.23
C SER A 17 -1.61 3.00 -2.67
N ARG A 18 -0.41 3.54 -2.88
CA ARG A 18 0.19 3.61 -4.22
C ARG A 18 0.64 2.23 -4.70
N TRP A 19 0.48 1.96 -5.98
CA TRP A 19 0.75 0.66 -6.57
C TRP A 19 1.26 0.75 -8.01
N SER A 20 1.88 -0.33 -8.48
CA SER A 20 2.45 -0.44 -9.81
C SER A 20 2.08 -1.79 -10.46
N PRO A 21 1.47 -1.80 -11.66
CA PRO A 21 1.11 -3.04 -12.35
C PRO A 21 2.33 -3.88 -12.75
N GLU A 22 3.53 -3.30 -12.80
CA GLU A 22 4.80 -3.99 -13.13
C GLU A 22 5.43 -4.69 -11.91
N ARG A 23 4.92 -4.42 -10.71
CA ARG A 23 5.51 -4.91 -9.44
C ARG A 23 4.49 -5.63 -8.59
N ASP A 24 3.30 -5.07 -8.46
CA ASP A 24 2.27 -5.54 -7.54
C ASP A 24 1.40 -6.58 -8.24
N PHE A 25 1.38 -7.80 -7.70
CA PHE A 25 0.41 -8.82 -8.10
C PHE A 25 -0.90 -8.65 -7.33
N MET A 26 -0.81 -8.30 -6.04
CA MET A 26 -1.97 -8.11 -5.18
C MET A 26 -1.65 -7.12 -4.05
N LEU A 27 -2.62 -6.28 -3.73
CA LEU A 27 -2.60 -5.45 -2.52
C LEU A 27 -3.51 -6.09 -1.47
N HIS A 28 -3.07 -6.12 -0.21
CA HIS A 28 -3.88 -6.61 0.91
C HIS A 28 -3.84 -5.65 2.10
N GLY A 29 -4.52 -6.00 3.19
CA GLY A 29 -4.57 -5.17 4.40
C GLY A 29 -5.63 -4.07 4.36
N MET A 30 -6.69 -4.25 3.58
CA MET A 30 -7.78 -3.28 3.39
C MET A 30 -8.90 -3.47 4.43
N LYS A 31 -8.63 -3.24 5.71
CA LYS A 31 -9.67 -3.26 6.75
C LYS A 31 -10.56 -2.02 6.62
N GLU A 32 -11.88 -2.17 6.58
CA GLU A 32 -12.81 -1.03 6.45
C GLU A 32 -12.64 0.01 7.58
N SER A 33 -12.26 -0.41 8.79
CA SER A 33 -11.96 0.49 9.92
C SER A 33 -10.82 1.49 9.65
N ASP A 34 -9.92 1.16 8.73
CA ASP A 34 -8.76 1.97 8.34
C ASP A 34 -8.93 2.61 6.95
N ARG A 35 -10.10 2.44 6.32
CA ARG A 35 -10.40 3.01 5.00
C ARG A 35 -10.54 4.52 5.11
N SER A 36 -9.92 5.23 4.18
CA SER A 36 -10.00 6.69 4.05
C SER A 36 -10.33 7.09 2.63
N SER A 37 -11.00 8.23 2.48
CA SER A 37 -11.16 8.88 1.18
C SER A 37 -9.83 9.52 0.79
N PHE A 38 -9.47 9.44 -0.50
CA PHE A 38 -8.29 10.13 -1.01
C PHE A 38 -8.51 11.63 -0.85
N PRO A 39 -7.62 12.38 -0.17
CA PRO A 39 -7.87 13.78 0.14
C PRO A 39 -7.77 14.63 -1.13
N ASP A 40 -8.88 15.27 -1.50
CA ASP A 40 -8.90 16.28 -2.55
C ASP A 40 -8.58 17.68 -1.96
N GLY A 41 -7.72 18.44 -2.66
CA GLY A 41 -7.47 19.86 -2.35
C GLY A 41 -6.62 20.16 -1.10
N LEU A 42 -6.92 21.30 -0.46
CA LEU A 42 -6.11 21.99 0.56
C LEU A 42 -5.87 21.14 1.83
N PHE A 43 -6.72 20.15 2.11
CA PHE A 43 -6.64 19.29 3.30
C PHE A 43 -5.62 18.14 3.18
N SER A 44 -5.00 17.93 2.01
CA SER A 44 -3.91 16.96 1.83
C SER A 44 -2.73 17.19 2.78
N ARG A 45 -2.55 18.44 3.26
CA ARG A 45 -1.47 18.85 4.17
C ARG A 45 -1.75 18.63 5.65
N MET A 46 -3.01 18.44 6.06
CA MET A 46 -3.40 18.11 7.46
C MET A 46 -3.31 16.58 7.75
N ARG A 47 -2.58 15.86 6.91
CA ARG A 47 -2.54 14.39 6.79
C ARG A 47 -2.13 13.63 8.04
N SER A 48 -1.29 14.21 8.91
CA SER A 48 -0.51 13.45 9.92
C SER A 48 -1.07 13.45 11.35
N LEU A 49 -2.06 14.28 11.69
CA LEU A 49 -2.43 14.50 13.09
C LEU A 49 -3.48 13.51 13.65
N VAL A 50 -4.27 12.86 12.80
CA VAL A 50 -5.41 12.01 13.24
C VAL A 50 -5.47 10.67 12.46
N SER A 51 -4.33 10.25 11.91
CA SER A 51 -4.26 9.15 10.96
C SER A 51 -3.88 7.83 11.59
N SER A 52 -4.70 6.79 11.42
CA SER A 52 -4.23 5.40 11.60
C SER A 52 -2.97 5.17 10.75
N ARG A 53 -1.99 4.46 11.31
CA ARG A 53 -0.79 4.05 10.56
C ARG A 53 -1.10 3.06 9.44
N PHE A 54 -2.26 2.40 9.52
CA PHE A 54 -2.74 1.39 8.58
C PHE A 54 -3.71 1.95 7.55
N ARG A 55 -3.85 3.28 7.50
CA ARG A 55 -4.77 3.95 6.58
C ARG A 55 -4.53 3.49 5.15
N TRP A 56 -5.62 3.24 4.45
CA TRP A 56 -5.59 2.95 3.02
C TRP A 56 -6.67 3.71 2.25
N TYR A 57 -6.44 3.88 0.96
CA TYR A 57 -7.30 4.55 0.00
C TYR A 57 -7.77 3.55 -1.06
N PRO A 58 -9.07 3.57 -1.43
CA PRO A 58 -9.59 2.66 -2.45
C PRO A 58 -8.86 2.81 -3.79
N PRO A 59 -8.30 1.72 -4.34
CA PRO A 59 -7.64 1.76 -5.64
C PRO A 59 -8.64 1.83 -6.80
N LEU A 60 -9.94 1.65 -6.54
CA LEU A 60 -11.01 1.72 -7.53
C LEU A 60 -11.86 2.98 -7.31
N THR A 61 -12.22 3.62 -8.41
CA THR A 61 -13.08 4.82 -8.45
C THR A 61 -14.57 4.50 -8.44
N LYS A 62 -14.91 3.25 -8.76
CA LYS A 62 -16.28 2.73 -8.74
C LYS A 62 -16.31 1.39 -8.03
N ASP A 63 -17.45 1.08 -7.44
CA ASP A 63 -17.70 -0.25 -6.90
C ASP A 63 -17.76 -1.29 -8.02
N LEU A 64 -17.29 -2.50 -7.72
CA LEU A 64 -17.34 -3.62 -8.66
C LEU A 64 -18.74 -4.21 -8.69
N ASP A 65 -19.31 -4.33 -9.89
CA ASP A 65 -20.50 -5.14 -10.08
C ASP A 65 -20.12 -6.63 -10.03
N LEU A 66 -20.36 -7.24 -8.87
CA LEU A 66 -20.04 -8.64 -8.62
C LEU A 66 -20.77 -9.60 -9.56
N GLN A 67 -21.91 -9.20 -10.14
CA GLN A 67 -22.64 -10.04 -11.10
C GLN A 67 -21.83 -10.17 -12.40
N GLN A 68 -21.15 -9.10 -12.81
CA GLN A 68 -20.33 -9.08 -14.03
C GLN A 68 -19.04 -9.88 -13.88
N CYS A 69 -18.52 -10.07 -12.66
CA CYS A 69 -17.33 -10.88 -12.43
C CYS A 69 -17.47 -12.31 -12.99
N SER A 70 -18.66 -12.91 -12.90
CA SER A 70 -18.93 -14.26 -13.42
C SER A 70 -18.89 -14.34 -14.94
N THR A 71 -19.16 -13.23 -15.62
CA THR A 71 -19.25 -13.15 -17.08
C THR A 71 -17.93 -12.81 -17.75
N GLY A 72 -16.92 -12.39 -16.98
CA GLY A 72 -15.63 -11.95 -17.49
C GLY A 72 -15.63 -10.55 -18.13
N ASN A 73 -16.77 -9.86 -18.17
CA ASN A 73 -16.93 -8.53 -18.76
C ASN A 73 -16.72 -7.38 -17.76
N VAL A 74 -16.17 -7.67 -16.58
CA VAL A 74 -15.96 -6.67 -15.54
C VAL A 74 -14.88 -5.67 -15.94
N GLU A 75 -15.22 -4.39 -15.97
CA GLU A 75 -14.26 -3.31 -16.19
C GLU A 75 -13.72 -2.79 -14.86
N TRP A 76 -12.39 -2.69 -14.74
CA TRP A 76 -11.72 -2.22 -13.53
C TRP A 76 -11.37 -0.74 -13.67
N HIS A 77 -12.14 0.13 -13.00
CA HIS A 77 -11.90 1.58 -13.03
C HIS A 77 -10.94 2.01 -11.91
N TYR A 78 -9.64 1.84 -12.15
CA TYR A 78 -8.61 2.22 -11.19
C TYR A 78 -8.49 3.74 -10.99
N ASP A 79 -8.23 4.17 -9.76
CA ASP A 79 -7.81 5.54 -9.47
C ASP A 79 -6.35 5.73 -9.89
N MET A 80 -6.18 6.38 -11.05
CA MET A 80 -4.88 6.59 -11.67
C MET A 80 -3.94 7.47 -10.83
N ARG A 81 -4.45 8.22 -9.84
CA ARG A 81 -3.62 9.00 -8.90
C ARG A 81 -2.83 8.11 -7.95
N LEU A 82 -3.30 6.88 -7.71
CA LEU A 82 -2.64 5.88 -6.90
C LEU A 82 -1.70 4.99 -7.72
N ARG A 83 -1.77 5.04 -9.05
CA ARG A 83 -0.87 4.27 -9.91
C ARG A 83 0.46 5.00 -10.09
N VAL A 84 1.56 4.35 -9.74
CA VAL A 84 2.92 4.93 -9.80
C VAL A 84 3.90 3.99 -10.51
N PRO A 85 5.06 4.50 -10.99
CA PRO A 85 6.13 3.67 -11.51
C PRO A 85 6.66 2.68 -10.47
N ARG A 86 7.17 1.53 -10.93
CA ARG A 86 7.79 0.50 -10.06
C ARG A 86 8.85 1.10 -9.13
N ALA A 87 9.70 1.99 -9.65
CA ALA A 87 10.78 2.62 -8.90
C ALA A 87 10.28 3.37 -7.65
N THR A 88 9.14 4.04 -7.73
CA THR A 88 8.54 4.77 -6.60
C THR A 88 8.09 3.83 -5.48
N VAL A 89 7.56 2.65 -5.82
CA VAL A 89 7.21 1.63 -4.81
C VAL A 89 8.47 1.06 -4.16
N GLU A 90 9.47 0.72 -4.97
CA GLU A 90 10.73 0.14 -4.49
C GLU A 90 11.50 1.10 -3.58
N GLU A 91 11.54 2.39 -3.91
CA GLU A 91 12.14 3.42 -3.06
C GLU A 91 11.47 3.48 -1.68
N ARG A 92 10.14 3.54 -1.64
CA ARG A 92 9.39 3.56 -0.38
C ARG A 92 9.61 2.30 0.47
N LEU A 93 9.72 1.13 -0.18
CA LEU A 93 10.01 -0.12 0.50
C LEU A 93 11.40 -0.12 1.12
N ARG A 94 12.42 0.38 0.41
CA ARG A 94 13.79 0.52 0.93
C ARG A 94 13.85 1.48 2.11
N GLU A 95 13.15 2.61 2.03
CA GLU A 95 13.05 3.55 3.14
C GLU A 95 12.46 2.90 4.39
N MET A 96 11.34 2.18 4.23
CA MET A 96 10.69 1.51 5.36
C MET A 96 11.59 0.42 5.96
N ALA A 97 12.24 -0.39 5.12
CA ALA A 97 13.17 -1.41 5.58
C ALA A 97 14.33 -0.79 6.39
N ARG A 98 14.87 0.34 5.94
CA ARG A 98 15.92 1.07 6.67
C ARG A 98 15.43 1.57 8.03
N THR A 99 14.22 2.11 8.10
CA THR A 99 13.62 2.57 9.36
C THR A 99 13.43 1.39 10.33
N VAL A 100 12.88 0.27 9.87
CA VAL A 100 12.68 -0.93 10.68
C VAL A 100 14.01 -1.47 11.20
N GLU A 101 15.07 -1.50 10.39
CA GLU A 101 16.38 -1.95 10.86
C GLU A 101 16.97 -1.02 11.92
N LEU A 102 16.82 0.30 11.79
CA LEU A 102 17.26 1.25 12.82
C LEU A 102 16.50 1.03 14.15
N GLU A 103 15.18 0.84 14.08
CA GLU A 103 14.35 0.52 15.25
C GLU A 103 14.77 -0.81 15.88
N ARG A 104 15.08 -1.82 15.07
CA ARG A 104 15.58 -3.12 15.52
C ARG A 104 16.89 -2.98 16.29
N TRP A 105 17.86 -2.24 15.75
CA TRP A 105 19.13 -1.98 16.43
C TRP A 105 18.95 -1.23 17.76
N SER A 106 18.08 -0.22 17.77
CA SER A 106 17.74 0.51 19.00
C SER A 106 17.11 -0.40 20.06
N ALA A 107 16.20 -1.29 19.66
CA ALA A 107 15.57 -2.26 20.55
C ALA A 107 16.58 -3.28 21.10
N LEU A 108 17.47 -3.81 20.25
CA LEU A 108 18.52 -4.74 20.67
C LEU A 108 19.51 -4.07 21.64
N GLY A 109 19.85 -2.79 21.41
CA GLY A 109 20.68 -2.01 22.33
C GLY A 109 20.05 -1.94 23.73
N ARG A 110 18.75 -1.62 23.82
CA ARG A 110 18.03 -1.60 25.10
C ARG A 110 18.02 -2.97 25.79
N VAL A 111 17.83 -4.06 25.05
CA VAL A 111 17.80 -5.42 25.62
C VAL A 111 19.17 -5.82 26.16
N LYS A 112 20.26 -5.42 25.51
CA LYS A 112 21.62 -5.67 25.98
C LYS A 112 21.86 -5.10 27.38
N ASP A 113 21.27 -3.95 27.72
CA ASP A 113 21.44 -3.34 29.04
C ASP A 113 20.78 -4.15 30.18
N TYR A 114 19.96 -5.16 29.85
CA TYR A 114 19.30 -6.07 30.80
C TYR A 114 19.90 -7.50 30.80
N LEU A 115 20.93 -7.77 29.98
CA LEU A 115 21.63 -9.06 29.89
C LEU A 115 23.04 -8.96 30.45
#